data_AF-A0A246RUV1-F1
#
_entry.id   AF-A0A246RUV1-F1
#
_cell.length_a   1.000
_cell.length_b   1.000
_cell.length_c   1.000
_cell.angle_alpha   90.00
_cell.angle_beta   90.00
_cell.angle_gamma   90.00
#
_symmetry.space_group_name_H-M   'P 1'
#
loop_
_entity.id
_entity.type
_entity.pdbx_description
1 polymer ?
#
loop_
_entity_poly.entity_id
_entity_poly.type
_entity_poly.pdbx_seq_one_letter_code
_entity_poly.pdbx_strand_id
1 'polypeptide(L)'
;MNTMKKMLLIPTSALLLAAAAGSAQADSLPMDRIDDVLSHANEYGFSHYEEISIESRGRVEVEGWLDDEWYADVEFSLDNGETLQEKRERLISGSWGMSEDDIRQALDVASQEGMVEFEDLDIDKSGIIDIEGRGEDGRELEISVRQGSAEVTQIDRD
;
A
#
# COMPACT_ATOMS: atom_id res chain seq x y z
N MET A 1 48.23 46.34 -33.52
CA MET A 1 47.75 47.21 -32.44
C MET A 1 46.58 46.49 -31.78
N ASN A 2 46.81 45.91 -30.60
CA ASN A 2 45.90 44.95 -29.97
C ASN A 2 44.69 45.66 -29.34
N THR A 3 43.51 45.18 -29.71
CA THR A 3 42.22 45.50 -29.07
C THR A 3 42.16 44.88 -27.68
N MET A 4 42.15 45.72 -26.64
CA MET A 4 41.94 45.30 -25.26
C MET A 4 40.48 44.89 -25.02
N LYS A 5 40.30 43.61 -24.72
CA LYS A 5 39.05 42.94 -24.33
C LYS A 5 38.70 43.36 -22.90
N LYS A 6 37.62 44.13 -22.72
CA LYS A 6 37.15 44.53 -21.37
C LYS A 6 36.54 43.31 -20.67
N MET A 7 37.09 43.00 -19.51
CA MET A 7 36.78 41.86 -18.65
C MET A 7 35.37 41.99 -18.06
N LEU A 8 34.58 40.93 -18.22
CA LEU A 8 33.25 40.73 -17.66
C LEU A 8 33.41 40.30 -16.18
N LEU A 9 32.86 41.08 -15.26
CA LEU A 9 32.74 40.72 -13.83
C LEU A 9 31.40 40.00 -13.65
N ILE A 10 31.43 38.69 -13.42
CA ILE A 10 30.28 37.91 -12.97
C ILE A 10 30.51 37.58 -11.49
N PRO A 11 29.72 38.09 -10.54
CA PRO A 11 29.83 37.68 -9.14
C PRO A 11 29.35 36.24 -8.99
N THR A 12 30.26 35.38 -8.53
CA THR A 12 30.02 33.99 -8.19
C THR A 12 29.23 33.91 -6.88
N SER A 13 27.92 33.73 -6.96
CA SER A 13 27.11 33.32 -5.81
C SER A 13 26.83 31.82 -5.93
N ALA A 14 27.65 31.01 -5.28
CA ALA A 14 27.37 29.60 -5.06
C ALA A 14 26.25 29.51 -4.00
N LEU A 15 24.99 29.41 -4.45
CA LEU A 15 23.91 28.96 -3.58
C LEU A 15 24.09 27.46 -3.34
N LEU A 16 24.36 27.11 -2.09
CA LEU A 16 24.31 25.75 -1.57
C LEU A 16 22.90 25.19 -1.82
N LEU A 17 22.77 24.24 -2.75
CA LEU A 17 21.61 23.35 -2.76
C LEU A 17 21.73 22.46 -1.51
N ALA A 18 20.99 22.81 -0.46
CA ALA A 18 20.58 21.80 0.49
C ALA A 18 19.65 20.85 -0.27
N ALA A 19 20.20 19.73 -0.74
CA ALA A 19 19.38 18.61 -1.16
C ALA A 19 18.63 18.13 0.09
N ALA A 20 17.41 18.62 0.28
CA ALA A 20 16.41 17.81 0.96
C ALA A 20 16.24 16.60 0.05
N ALA A 21 16.89 15.50 0.39
CA ALA A 21 16.47 14.20 -0.10
C ALA A 21 15.02 14.07 0.36
N GLY A 22 14.08 14.40 -0.52
CA GLY A 22 12.72 13.95 -0.36
C GLY A 22 12.84 12.44 -0.37
N SER A 23 12.73 11.82 0.80
CA SER A 23 12.30 10.43 0.85
C SER A 23 11.02 10.40 0.03
N ALA A 24 11.06 9.81 -1.16
CA ALA A 24 9.87 9.16 -1.65
C ALA A 24 9.44 8.29 -0.47
N GLN A 25 8.33 8.64 0.18
CA GLN A 25 7.73 7.67 1.09
C GLN A 25 7.51 6.46 0.20
N ALA A 26 8.08 5.32 0.60
CA ALA A 26 7.78 4.09 -0.09
C ALA A 26 6.26 3.92 -0.02
N ASP A 27 5.68 3.47 -1.12
CA ASP A 27 4.29 3.04 -1.19
C ASP A 27 4.21 1.65 -0.53
N SER A 28 4.75 1.56 0.70
CA SER A 28 4.94 0.34 1.47
C SER A 28 4.90 0.63 2.98
N LEU A 29 4.56 -0.39 3.75
CA LEU A 29 4.40 -0.35 5.19
C LEU A 29 5.12 -1.56 5.82
N PRO A 30 5.88 -1.41 6.92
CA PRO A 30 6.40 -2.57 7.64
C PRO A 30 5.28 -3.55 8.02
N MET A 31 5.51 -4.85 7.85
CA MET A 31 4.49 -5.89 8.11
C MET A 31 3.89 -5.82 9.52
N ASP A 32 4.65 -5.36 10.52
CA ASP A 32 4.17 -5.23 11.90
C ASP A 32 3.22 -4.04 12.14
N ARG A 33 3.04 -3.16 11.14
CA ARG A 33 2.14 -2.01 11.19
C ARG A 33 0.81 -2.24 10.47
N ILE A 34 0.65 -3.35 9.73
CA ILE A 34 -0.59 -3.66 9.02
C ILE A 34 -1.78 -3.87 9.97
N ASP A 35 -1.53 -4.32 11.19
CA ASP A 35 -2.55 -4.47 12.23
C ASP A 35 -3.26 -3.15 12.57
N ASP A 36 -2.54 -2.00 12.49
CA ASP A 36 -3.15 -0.68 12.70
C ASP A 36 -4.16 -0.38 11.58
N VAL A 37 -3.80 -0.67 10.32
CA VAL A 37 -4.68 -0.49 9.15
C VAL A 37 -5.93 -1.34 9.26
N LEU A 38 -5.78 -2.63 9.57
CA LEU A 38 -6.92 -3.56 9.72
C LEU A 38 -7.83 -3.11 10.86
N SER A 39 -7.27 -2.65 11.97
CA SER A 39 -8.04 -2.13 13.09
C SER A 39 -8.88 -0.91 12.67
N HIS A 40 -8.30 0.04 11.95
CA HIS A 40 -9.02 1.22 11.46
C HIS A 40 -10.13 0.87 10.47
N ALA A 41 -9.87 -0.05 9.54
CA ALA A 41 -10.88 -0.49 8.59
C ALA A 41 -12.03 -1.26 9.27
N ASN A 42 -11.73 -2.11 10.26
CA ASN A 42 -12.74 -2.80 11.05
C ASN A 42 -13.60 -1.81 11.86
N GLU A 43 -12.97 -0.83 12.52
CA GLU A 43 -13.67 0.23 13.26
C GLU A 43 -14.56 1.10 12.35
N TYR A 44 -14.13 1.33 11.11
CA TYR A 44 -14.94 2.02 10.10
C TYR A 44 -16.18 1.20 9.69
N GLY A 45 -16.08 -0.12 9.72
CA GLY A 45 -17.19 -1.05 9.51
C GLY A 45 -17.04 -1.96 8.29
N PHE A 46 -15.84 -2.12 7.73
CA PHE A 46 -15.62 -3.13 6.69
C PHE A 46 -15.87 -4.54 7.25
N SER A 47 -16.57 -5.34 6.45
CA SER A 47 -16.94 -6.72 6.75
C SER A 47 -16.30 -7.72 5.79
N HIS A 48 -16.12 -7.30 4.54
CA HIS A 48 -15.40 -8.03 3.51
C HIS A 48 -14.51 -7.05 2.76
N TYR A 49 -13.32 -7.49 2.39
CA TYR A 49 -12.30 -6.66 1.77
C TYR A 49 -12.03 -7.18 0.37
N GLU A 50 -11.96 -6.27 -0.60
CA GLU A 50 -11.52 -6.59 -1.96
C GLU A 50 -10.05 -6.20 -2.15
N GLU A 51 -9.61 -5.07 -1.57
CA GLU A 51 -8.26 -4.53 -1.72
C GLU A 51 -7.83 -3.75 -0.47
N ILE A 52 -6.53 -3.81 -0.15
CA ILE A 52 -5.85 -2.93 0.80
C ILE A 52 -4.51 -2.51 0.17
N SER A 53 -4.40 -1.23 -0.21
CA SER A 53 -3.22 -0.71 -0.90
C SER A 53 -2.54 0.43 -0.14
N ILE A 54 -1.22 0.37 0.03
CA ILE A 54 -0.44 1.46 0.60
C ILE A 54 -0.21 2.53 -0.46
N GLU A 55 -0.81 3.68 -0.22
CA GLU A 55 -0.79 4.80 -1.14
C GLU A 55 0.28 5.84 -0.77
N SER A 56 0.78 6.50 -1.80
CA SER A 56 1.76 7.57 -1.65
C SER A 56 1.30 8.64 -0.65
N ARG A 57 2.26 9.30 0.02
CA ARG A 57 2.01 10.36 1.02
C ARG A 57 1.31 9.87 2.30
N GLY A 58 1.60 8.65 2.73
CA GLY A 58 1.15 8.12 4.02
C GLY A 58 -0.35 7.88 4.05
N ARG A 59 -0.91 7.38 2.96
CA ARG A 59 -2.32 6.98 2.86
C ARG A 59 -2.41 5.47 2.71
N VAL A 60 -3.58 4.93 3.02
CA VAL A 60 -3.95 3.56 2.70
C VAL A 60 -5.35 3.58 2.12
N GLU A 61 -5.53 2.93 1.00
CA GLU A 61 -6.83 2.70 0.39
C GLU A 61 -7.36 1.34 0.84
N VAL A 62 -8.64 1.30 1.22
CA VAL A 62 -9.33 0.06 1.55
C VAL A 62 -10.61 0.03 0.74
N GLU A 63 -10.76 -1.01 -0.06
CA GLU A 63 -11.96 -1.28 -0.83
C GLU A 63 -12.67 -2.53 -0.33
N GLY A 64 -14.01 -2.52 -0.33
CA GLY A 64 -14.79 -3.67 0.09
C GLY A 64 -16.20 -3.33 0.56
N TRP A 65 -16.77 -4.24 1.35
CA TRP A 65 -18.18 -4.21 1.74
C TRP A 65 -18.35 -3.90 3.22
N LEU A 66 -19.22 -2.94 3.52
CA LEU A 66 -19.63 -2.60 4.89
C LEU A 66 -20.74 -3.53 5.38
N ASP A 67 -21.60 -3.96 4.46
CA ASP A 67 -22.67 -4.93 4.67
C ASP A 67 -23.07 -5.59 3.33
N ASP A 68 -24.17 -6.33 3.30
CA ASP A 68 -24.65 -7.02 2.10
C ASP A 68 -25.06 -6.09 0.93
N GLU A 69 -25.18 -4.78 1.15
CA GLU A 69 -25.66 -3.82 0.17
C GLU A 69 -24.69 -2.66 -0.11
N TRP A 70 -23.77 -2.34 0.79
CA TRP A 70 -22.90 -1.17 0.68
C TRP A 70 -21.44 -1.54 0.40
N TYR A 71 -20.97 -1.13 -0.78
CA TYR A 71 -19.57 -1.09 -1.15
C TYR A 71 -18.95 0.26 -0.77
N ALA A 72 -17.71 0.25 -0.35
CA ALA A 72 -16.95 1.44 0.01
C ALA A 72 -15.51 1.36 -0.54
N ASP A 73 -15.02 2.52 -0.98
CA ASP A 73 -13.63 2.82 -1.34
C ASP A 73 -13.25 4.00 -0.43
N VAL A 74 -12.30 3.77 0.48
CA VAL A 74 -12.00 4.68 1.58
C VAL A 74 -10.50 4.83 1.71
N GLU A 75 -10.02 6.07 1.65
CA GLU A 75 -8.63 6.39 1.95
C GLU A 75 -8.51 6.83 3.41
N PHE A 76 -7.63 6.17 4.17
CA PHE A 76 -7.26 6.56 5.53
C PHE A 76 -5.85 7.14 5.59
N SER A 77 -5.58 7.98 6.59
CA SER A 77 -4.21 8.38 6.95
C SER A 77 -3.52 7.26 7.72
N LEU A 78 -2.32 6.86 7.29
CA LEU A 78 -1.48 5.90 8.01
C LEU A 78 -0.94 6.44 9.36
N ASP A 79 -0.97 7.76 9.56
CA ASP A 79 -0.45 8.38 10.79
C ASP A 79 -1.43 8.24 11.97
N ASN A 80 -2.74 8.26 11.70
CA ASN A 80 -3.76 8.36 12.75
C ASN A 80 -5.10 7.67 12.43
N GLY A 81 -5.26 7.02 11.28
CA GLY A 81 -6.50 6.36 10.84
C GLY A 81 -7.63 7.30 10.43
N GLU A 82 -7.39 8.61 10.30
CA GLU A 82 -8.42 9.56 9.86
C GLU A 82 -8.88 9.25 8.43
N THR A 83 -10.19 9.20 8.20
CA THR A 83 -10.76 9.11 6.85
C THR A 83 -10.48 10.39 6.07
N LEU A 84 -9.72 10.26 4.99
CA LEU A 84 -9.32 11.37 4.12
C LEU A 84 -10.26 11.50 2.92
N GLN A 85 -10.69 10.36 2.35
CA GLN A 85 -11.61 10.27 1.23
C GLN A 85 -12.55 9.10 1.42
N GLU A 86 -13.78 9.24 0.93
CA GLU A 86 -14.79 8.18 0.98
C GLU A 86 -15.65 8.22 -0.28
N LYS A 87 -15.81 7.05 -0.91
CA LYS A 87 -16.84 6.75 -1.89
C LYS A 87 -17.66 5.58 -1.38
N ARG A 88 -18.98 5.65 -1.56
CA ARG A 88 -19.89 4.54 -1.24
C ARG A 88 -20.89 4.32 -2.35
N GLU A 89 -21.12 3.06 -2.68
CA GLU A 89 -22.09 2.64 -3.67
C GLU A 89 -22.98 1.54 -3.10
N ARG A 90 -24.30 1.66 -3.35
CA ARG A 90 -25.23 0.59 -3.00
C ARG A 90 -25.34 -0.39 -4.17
N LEU A 91 -25.00 -1.64 -3.92
CA LEU A 91 -24.98 -2.72 -4.92
C LEU A 91 -25.97 -3.83 -4.54
N ILE A 92 -26.46 -4.55 -5.54
CA ILE A 92 -27.42 -5.66 -5.37
C ILE A 92 -26.77 -7.04 -5.54
N SER A 93 -25.46 -7.10 -5.75
CA SER A 93 -24.71 -8.34 -5.94
C SER A 93 -24.52 -9.14 -4.65
N GLY A 94 -24.70 -8.51 -3.48
CA GLY A 94 -24.29 -9.07 -2.19
C GLY A 94 -22.80 -8.86 -1.93
N SER A 95 -22.41 -8.93 -0.66
CA SER A 95 -21.01 -8.80 -0.27
C SER A 95 -20.17 -9.97 -0.76
N TRP A 96 -18.95 -9.67 -1.16
CA TRP A 96 -17.93 -10.66 -1.51
C TRP A 96 -16.55 -10.14 -1.14
N GLY A 97 -15.55 -11.00 -1.15
CA GLY A 97 -14.17 -10.65 -0.82
C GLY A 97 -13.65 -11.46 0.36
N MET A 98 -12.56 -10.97 0.94
CA MET A 98 -11.85 -11.56 2.07
C MET A 98 -12.51 -11.18 3.39
N SER A 99 -12.62 -12.12 4.31
CA SER A 99 -12.82 -11.79 5.73
C SER A 99 -11.51 -11.29 6.35
N GLU A 100 -11.57 -10.61 7.51
CA GLU A 100 -10.35 -10.24 8.24
C GLU A 100 -9.47 -11.46 8.57
N ASP A 101 -10.09 -12.61 8.88
CA ASP A 101 -9.38 -13.87 9.13
C ASP A 101 -8.63 -14.37 7.89
N ASP A 102 -9.19 -14.20 6.69
CA ASP A 102 -8.52 -14.54 5.43
C ASP A 102 -7.29 -13.66 5.21
N ILE A 103 -7.42 -12.35 5.45
CA ILE A 103 -6.32 -11.38 5.31
C ILE A 103 -5.19 -11.71 6.28
N ARG A 104 -5.51 -11.93 7.56
CA ARG A 104 -4.49 -12.29 8.56
C ARG A 104 -3.76 -13.58 8.20
N GLN A 105 -4.48 -14.58 7.68
CA GLN A 105 -3.86 -15.81 7.20
C GLN A 105 -2.93 -15.57 6.00
N ALA A 106 -3.36 -14.78 5.03
CA ALA A 106 -2.57 -14.41 3.86
C ALA A 106 -1.27 -13.67 4.27
N LEU A 107 -1.38 -12.68 5.16
CA LEU A 107 -0.25 -11.92 5.69
C LEU A 107 0.73 -12.79 6.51
N ASP A 108 0.20 -13.74 7.30
CA ASP A 108 1.02 -14.71 8.02
C ASP A 108 1.83 -15.59 7.06
N VAL A 109 1.23 -16.03 5.95
CA VAL A 109 1.93 -16.79 4.90
C VAL A 109 2.99 -15.92 4.24
N ALA A 110 2.66 -14.67 3.88
CA ALA A 110 3.59 -13.75 3.26
C ALA A 110 4.83 -13.48 4.14
N SER A 111 4.61 -13.26 5.44
CA SER A 111 5.69 -13.09 6.41
C SER A 111 6.58 -14.34 6.52
N GLN A 112 5.98 -15.55 6.53
CA GLN A 112 6.75 -16.81 6.57
C GLN A 112 7.62 -17.04 5.33
N GLU A 113 7.18 -16.54 4.17
CA GLU A 113 7.92 -16.60 2.91
C GLU A 113 8.95 -15.47 2.74
N GLY A 114 9.07 -14.60 3.74
CA GLY A 114 10.15 -13.61 3.88
C GLY A 114 9.76 -12.18 3.54
N MET A 115 8.47 -11.85 3.41
CA MET A 115 8.00 -10.48 3.26
C MET A 115 8.20 -9.70 4.57
N VAL A 116 8.79 -8.51 4.46
CA VAL A 116 9.06 -7.61 5.61
C VAL A 116 8.41 -6.23 5.46
N GLU A 117 8.12 -5.82 4.22
CA GLU A 117 7.31 -4.64 3.91
C GLU A 117 6.13 -5.08 3.04
N PHE A 118 4.93 -4.62 3.38
CA PHE A 118 3.66 -4.79 2.68
C PHE A 118 3.43 -3.60 1.74
N GLU A 119 2.97 -3.85 0.52
CA GLU A 119 2.60 -2.81 -0.44
C GLU A 119 1.11 -2.89 -0.78
N ASP A 120 0.62 -4.06 -1.17
CA ASP A 120 -0.75 -4.27 -1.59
C ASP A 120 -1.26 -5.68 -1.25
N LEU A 121 -2.58 -5.83 -1.16
CA LEU A 121 -3.27 -7.11 -1.12
C LEU A 121 -4.63 -6.98 -1.75
N ASP A 122 -4.92 -7.85 -2.73
CA ASP A 122 -6.20 -7.92 -3.42
C ASP A 122 -6.68 -9.37 -3.58
N ILE A 123 -7.97 -9.55 -3.89
CA ILE A 123 -8.57 -10.86 -4.15
C ILE A 123 -9.23 -10.91 -5.51
N ASP A 124 -8.85 -11.92 -6.31
CA ASP A 124 -9.49 -12.17 -7.58
C ASP A 124 -10.82 -12.92 -7.44
N LYS A 125 -11.60 -12.93 -8.52
CA LYS A 125 -12.92 -13.62 -8.56
C LYS A 125 -12.82 -15.14 -8.45
N SER A 126 -11.64 -15.71 -8.54
CA SER A 126 -11.38 -17.14 -8.34
C SER A 126 -11.01 -17.48 -6.89
N GLY A 127 -10.92 -16.46 -6.02
CA GLY A 127 -10.55 -16.59 -4.62
C GLY A 127 -9.06 -16.80 -4.41
N ILE A 128 -8.23 -16.28 -5.31
CA ILE A 128 -6.79 -16.13 -5.09
C ILE A 128 -6.56 -14.75 -4.52
N ILE A 129 -5.85 -14.71 -3.40
CA ILE A 129 -5.39 -13.50 -2.73
C ILE A 129 -3.96 -13.30 -3.15
N ASP A 130 -3.66 -12.17 -3.76
CA ASP A 130 -2.30 -11.77 -4.10
C ASP A 130 -1.82 -10.79 -3.01
N ILE A 131 -0.58 -10.96 -2.56
CA ILE A 131 0.05 -10.13 -1.54
C ILE A 131 1.37 -9.66 -2.12
N GLU A 132 1.50 -8.34 -2.28
CA GLU A 132 2.68 -7.69 -2.83
C GLU A 132 3.45 -6.95 -1.73
N GLY A 133 4.77 -6.96 -1.86
CA GLY A 133 5.64 -6.35 -0.88
C GLY A 133 7.12 -6.51 -1.20
N ARG A 134 7.94 -6.37 -0.16
CA ARG A 134 9.40 -6.51 -0.27
C ARG A 134 9.96 -7.48 0.75
N GLY A 135 10.99 -8.21 0.33
CA GLY A 135 11.85 -9.01 1.21
C GLY A 135 12.93 -8.19 1.91
N GLU A 136 13.72 -8.83 2.79
CA GLU A 136 14.81 -8.18 3.54
C GLU A 136 15.88 -7.51 2.67
N ASP A 137 16.03 -7.96 1.43
CA ASP A 137 16.97 -7.39 0.46
C ASP A 137 16.41 -6.21 -0.33
N GLY A 138 15.18 -5.80 -0.01
CA GLY A 138 14.44 -4.69 -0.65
C GLY A 138 13.89 -5.05 -2.03
N ARG A 139 14.02 -6.30 -2.48
CA ARG A 139 13.44 -6.76 -3.75
C ARG A 139 11.97 -7.12 -3.58
N GLU A 140 11.25 -6.97 -4.67
CA GLU A 140 9.84 -7.29 -4.77
C GLU A 140 9.61 -8.78 -4.50
N LEU A 141 8.53 -9.04 -3.78
CA LEU A 141 8.05 -10.37 -3.44
C LEU A 141 6.53 -10.33 -3.56
N GLU A 142 6.01 -11.13 -4.47
CA GLU A 142 4.58 -11.36 -4.66
C GLU A 142 4.28 -12.80 -4.29
N ILE A 143 3.21 -13.00 -3.51
CA ILE A 143 2.78 -14.32 -3.04
C ILE A 143 1.28 -14.45 -3.27
N SER A 144 0.89 -15.49 -3.99
CA SER A 144 -0.52 -15.81 -4.21
C SER A 144 -0.96 -16.94 -3.29
N VAL A 145 -2.08 -16.77 -2.60
CA VAL A 145 -2.64 -17.73 -1.63
C VAL A 145 -4.11 -17.98 -1.93
N ARG A 146 -4.57 -19.23 -1.77
CA ARG A 146 -6.00 -19.54 -1.88
C ARG A 146 -6.76 -19.05 -0.63
N GLN A 147 -7.84 -18.28 -0.82
CA GLN A 147 -8.74 -17.85 0.27
C GLN A 147 -9.18 -19.03 1.17
N GLY A 148 -9.15 -18.81 2.48
CA GLY A 148 -9.50 -19.81 3.50
C GLY A 148 -8.51 -20.98 3.60
N SER A 149 -7.32 -20.86 3.00
CA SER A 149 -6.24 -21.84 3.03
C SER A 149 -4.88 -21.16 3.20
N ALA A 150 -3.91 -21.86 3.78
CA ALA A 150 -2.50 -21.46 3.77
C ALA A 150 -1.74 -22.01 2.53
N GLU A 151 -2.47 -22.47 1.52
CA GLU A 151 -1.89 -23.01 0.29
C GLU A 151 -1.39 -21.87 -0.60
N VAL A 152 -0.07 -21.76 -0.68
CA VAL A 152 0.61 -20.89 -1.66
C VAL A 152 0.45 -21.48 -3.05
N THR A 153 -0.14 -20.72 -3.97
CA THR A 153 -0.34 -21.11 -5.36
C THR A 153 0.76 -20.60 -6.29
N GLN A 154 1.40 -19.48 -5.93
CA GLN A 154 2.47 -18.86 -6.71
C GLN A 154 3.37 -18.02 -5.79
N ILE A 155 4.66 -17.91 -6.16
CA ILE A 155 5.59 -16.96 -5.54
C ILE A 155 6.47 -16.40 -6.65
N ASP A 156 6.50 -15.07 -6.78
CA ASP A 156 7.35 -14.35 -7.72
C ASP A 156 8.35 -13.44 -6.98
N ARG A 157 9.55 -13.33 -7.56
CA ARG A 157 10.69 -12.59 -7.00
C ARG A 157 11.52 -12.00 -8.13
N ASP A 158 11.85 -10.71 -7.99
CA ASP A 158 12.72 -9.97 -8.91
C ASP A 158 14.24 -10.17 -8.68
#